data_AF-A0A5S4ZS33-F1
#
_entry.id   AF-A0A5S4ZS33-F1
#
_cell.length_a   1.000
_cell.length_b   1.000
_cell.length_c   1.000
_cell.angle_alpha   90.00
_cell.angle_beta   90.00
_cell.angle_gamma   90.00
#
_symmetry.space_group_name_H-M   'P 1'
#
loop_
_entity.id
_entity.type
_entity.pdbx_description
1 polymer ?
#
loop_
_entity_poly.entity_id
_entity_poly.type
_entity_poly.pdbx_seq_one_letter_code
_entity_poly.pdbx_strand_id
1 'polypeptide(L)'
;MWLSNHNLLKTMKPAENMANIVNLENLRLEKILRELYNAQKCTFFLEDAMGKVMDKFSLSEQQAIELAKLLMKNELISSKTFLPATFLRPEYIRSFPIILTTKAIALLKEGSTDHK
;
A
#
# COMPACT_ATOMS: atom_id res chain seq x y z
N MET A 1 -9.99 40.38 46.65
CA MET A 1 -10.52 40.61 45.29
C MET A 1 -9.35 40.92 44.38
N TRP A 2 -8.88 39.92 43.63
CA TRP A 2 -7.84 40.04 42.61
C TRP A 2 -8.33 39.30 41.36
N LEU A 3 -8.13 39.93 40.21
CA LEU A 3 -8.56 39.51 38.88
C LEU A 3 -7.63 38.46 38.26
N SER A 4 -8.22 37.70 37.32
CA SER A 4 -7.63 37.19 36.07
C SER A 4 -7.09 35.75 35.98
N ASN A 5 -7.84 34.97 35.20
CA ASN A 5 -7.42 34.18 34.03
C ASN A 5 -6.18 33.29 34.12
N HIS A 6 -6.40 31.97 34.18
CA HIS A 6 -5.65 30.99 33.40
C HIS A 6 -6.53 29.76 33.12
N ASN A 7 -7.36 29.83 32.10
CA ASN A 7 -7.85 28.63 31.42
C ASN A 7 -7.59 28.78 29.93
N LEU A 8 -6.32 28.58 29.59
CA LEU A 8 -5.77 28.55 28.25
C LEU A 8 -5.48 27.09 27.89
N LEU A 9 -6.48 26.22 27.99
CA LEU A 9 -6.48 24.95 27.27
C LEU A 9 -6.94 25.23 25.84
N LYS A 10 -5.98 25.79 25.09
CA LYS A 10 -5.96 25.84 23.63
C LYS A 10 -6.19 24.42 23.11
N THR A 11 -7.39 24.23 22.59
CA THR A 11 -7.71 23.47 21.38
C THR A 11 -6.49 23.05 20.54
N MET A 12 -5.84 21.93 20.87
CA MET A 12 -4.99 21.21 19.91
C MET A 12 -5.91 20.32 19.06
N LYS A 13 -6.01 20.67 17.78
CA LYS A 13 -6.96 20.11 16.81
C LYS A 13 -6.62 18.65 16.49
N PRO A 14 -7.59 17.73 16.49
CA PRO A 14 -7.40 16.33 16.08
C PRO A 14 -7.17 16.13 14.56
N ALA A 15 -7.23 17.18 13.74
CA ALA A 15 -7.16 17.07 12.28
C ALA A 15 -5.74 16.92 11.70
N GLU A 16 -4.70 17.48 12.34
CA GLU A 16 -3.32 17.41 11.81
C GLU A 16 -2.69 16.01 11.93
N ASN A 17 -3.04 15.25 12.97
CA ASN A 17 -2.56 13.88 13.12
C ASN A 17 -3.18 12.93 12.10
N MET A 18 -4.48 13.11 11.79
CA MET A 18 -5.18 12.27 10.81
C MET A 18 -4.65 12.47 9.39
N ALA A 19 -4.36 13.71 9.00
CA ALA A 19 -3.78 14.02 7.69
C ALA A 19 -2.36 13.46 7.52
N ASN A 20 -1.52 13.54 8.56
CA ASN A 20 -0.16 12.99 8.52
C ASN A 20 -0.14 11.45 8.49
N ILE A 21 -1.05 10.79 9.21
CA ILE A 21 -1.18 9.32 9.18
C ILE A 21 -1.62 8.85 7.79
N VAL A 22 -2.63 9.50 7.20
CA VAL A 22 -3.11 9.20 5.84
C VAL A 22 -2.00 9.42 4.80
N ASN A 23 -1.18 10.46 4.98
CA ASN A 23 -0.05 10.72 4.08
C ASN A 23 1.03 9.62 4.16
N LEU A 24 1.38 9.17 5.37
CA LEU A 24 2.34 8.08 5.58
C LEU A 24 1.85 6.74 5.02
N GLU A 25 0.56 6.41 5.18
CA GLU A 25 -0.05 5.20 4.62
C GLU A 25 -0.06 5.24 3.08
N ASN A 26 -0.36 6.41 2.50
CA ASN A 26 -0.31 6.61 1.05
C ASN A 26 1.11 6.49 0.49
N LEU A 27 2.10 7.07 1.17
CA LEU A 27 3.52 6.94 0.79
C LEU A 27 3.99 5.48 0.88
N ARG A 28 3.50 4.72 1.86
CA ARG A 28 3.81 3.29 1.99
C ARG A 28 3.15 2.47 0.88
N LEU A 29 1.89 2.74 0.57
CA LEU A 29 1.15 2.09 -0.50
C LEU A 29 1.79 2.37 -1.88
N GLU A 30 2.17 3.61 -2.15
CA GLU A 30 2.84 3.99 -3.40
C GLU A 30 4.16 3.23 -3.58
N LYS A 31 4.98 3.14 -2.53
CA LYS A 31 6.23 2.37 -2.55
C LYS A 31 5.99 0.89 -2.86
N ILE A 32 4.96 0.29 -2.28
CA ILE A 32 4.57 -1.10 -2.54
C ILE A 32 4.12 -1.28 -3.99
N LEU A 33 3.25 -0.41 -4.49
CA LEU A 33 2.77 -0.44 -5.88
C LEU A 33 3.91 -0.26 -6.87
N ARG A 34 4.86 0.63 -6.57
CA ARG A 34 6.05 0.86 -7.39
C ARG A 34 6.94 -0.37 -7.43
N GLU A 35 7.09 -1.06 -6.31
CA GLU A 35 7.86 -2.30 -6.28
C GLU A 35 7.17 -3.43 -7.05
N LEU A 36 5.85 -3.58 -6.90
CA LEU A 36 5.08 -4.53 -7.70
C LEU A 36 5.24 -4.25 -9.20
N TYR A 37 5.20 -2.98 -9.59
CA TYR A 37 5.37 -2.55 -10.98
C TYR A 37 6.77 -2.86 -11.52
N ASN A 38 7.81 -2.57 -10.72
CA ASN A 38 9.18 -2.88 -11.09
C ASN A 38 9.40 -4.39 -11.17
N ALA A 39 8.91 -5.15 -10.20
CA ALA A 39 9.01 -6.59 -10.20
C ALA A 39 8.37 -7.20 -11.45
N GLN A 40 7.15 -6.78 -11.82
CA GLN A 40 6.47 -7.21 -13.05
C GLN A 40 7.25 -6.88 -14.33
N LYS A 41 7.94 -5.74 -14.39
CA LYS A 41 8.75 -5.36 -15.55
C LYS A 41 10.07 -6.12 -15.64
N CYS A 42 10.63 -6.50 -14.49
CA CYS A 42 11.95 -7.11 -14.39
C CYS A 42 11.90 -8.63 -14.28
N THR A 43 10.72 -9.26 -14.29
CA THR A 43 10.56 -10.71 -14.27
C THR A 43 9.75 -11.21 -15.46
N PHE A 44 10.20 -12.33 -16.02
CA PHE A 44 9.40 -13.09 -17.00
C PHE A 44 8.22 -13.81 -16.31
N PHE A 45 8.41 -14.20 -15.06
CA PHE A 45 7.42 -14.90 -14.23
C PHE A 45 6.71 -13.91 -13.31
N LEU A 46 5.38 -13.82 -13.44
CA LEU A 46 4.54 -12.93 -12.63
C LEU A 46 4.43 -13.41 -11.17
N GLU A 47 4.66 -14.69 -10.94
CA GLU A 47 4.61 -15.34 -9.63
C GLU A 47 5.70 -14.82 -8.67
N ASP A 48 6.78 -14.24 -9.18
CA ASP A 48 7.91 -13.77 -8.37
C ASP A 48 7.67 -12.35 -7.78
N ALA A 49 6.66 -11.63 -8.29
CA ALA A 49 6.43 -10.24 -7.90
C ALA A 49 6.04 -10.08 -6.43
N MET A 50 5.17 -10.95 -5.90
CA MET A 50 4.77 -10.89 -4.50
C MET A 50 5.94 -11.26 -3.57
N GLY A 51 6.69 -12.31 -3.89
CA GLY A 51 7.86 -12.73 -3.11
C GLY A 51 8.89 -11.62 -2.95
N LYS A 52 9.20 -10.88 -4.03
CA LYS A 52 10.11 -9.73 -3.97
C LYS A 52 9.63 -8.61 -3.06
N VAL A 53 8.33 -8.32 -3.11
CA VAL A 53 7.72 -7.31 -2.23
C VAL A 53 7.78 -7.75 -0.77
N MET A 54 7.48 -9.03 -0.50
CA MET A 54 7.60 -9.58 0.84
C MET A 54 9.03 -9.47 1.38
N ASP A 55 10.03 -9.85 0.59
CA ASP A 55 11.43 -9.78 0.99
C ASP A 55 11.88 -8.33 1.24
N LYS A 56 11.54 -7.41 0.33
CA LYS A 56 11.96 -6.01 0.40
C LYS A 56 11.38 -5.25 1.60
N PHE A 57 10.12 -5.53 1.94
CA PHE A 57 9.43 -4.87 3.04
C PHE A 57 9.37 -5.74 4.30
N SER A 58 10.05 -6.88 4.32
CA SER A 58 10.08 -7.86 5.41
C SER A 58 8.67 -8.22 5.90
N LEU A 59 7.75 -8.47 4.96
CA LEU A 59 6.36 -8.81 5.28
C LEU A 59 6.24 -10.27 5.68
N SER A 60 5.46 -10.53 6.73
CA SER A 60 4.99 -11.89 7.00
C SER A 60 3.98 -12.34 5.94
N GLU A 61 3.76 -13.65 5.83
CA GLU A 61 2.75 -14.18 4.91
C GLU A 61 1.35 -13.63 5.21
N GLN A 62 1.00 -13.50 6.50
CA GLN A 62 -0.28 -12.94 6.92
C GLN A 62 -0.43 -11.48 6.46
N GLN A 63 0.61 -10.67 6.65
CA GLN A 63 0.64 -9.28 6.17
C GLN A 63 0.53 -9.20 4.64
N ALA A 64 1.18 -10.11 3.92
CA ALA A 64 1.11 -10.18 2.46
C ALA A 64 -0.29 -10.55 1.97
N ILE A 65 -0.99 -11.48 2.65
CA ILE A 65 -2.38 -11.84 2.34
C ILE A 65 -3.31 -10.65 2.57
N GLU A 66 -3.15 -9.94 3.68
CA GLU A 66 -3.95 -8.75 4.00
C GLU A 66 -3.70 -7.63 2.98
N LEU A 67 -2.43 -7.40 2.62
CA LEU A 67 -2.05 -6.47 1.57
C LEU A 67 -2.70 -6.84 0.23
N ALA A 68 -2.59 -8.10 -0.20
CA ALA A 68 -3.21 -8.55 -1.45
C ALA A 68 -4.72 -8.34 -1.45
N LYS A 69 -5.40 -8.69 -0.36
CA LYS A 69 -6.85 -8.43 -0.19
C LYS A 69 -7.18 -6.95 -0.28
N LEU A 70 -6.38 -6.09 0.35
CA LEU A 70 -6.55 -4.63 0.29
C LEU A 70 -6.37 -4.10 -1.14
N LEU A 71 -5.35 -4.57 -1.85
CA LEU A 71 -5.09 -4.17 -3.24
C LEU A 71 -6.22 -4.63 -4.17
N MET A 72 -6.76 -5.84 -3.97
CA MET A 72 -7.92 -6.34 -4.71
C MET A 72 -9.17 -5.53 -4.42
N LYS A 73 -9.45 -5.26 -3.14
CA LYS A 73 -10.61 -4.46 -2.70
C LYS A 73 -10.60 -3.05 -3.32
N ASN A 74 -9.42 -2.45 -3.47
CA ASN A 74 -9.27 -1.12 -4.06
C ASN A 74 -9.13 -1.13 -5.60
N GLU A 75 -9.26 -2.32 -6.21
CA GLU A 75 -9.11 -2.53 -7.67
C GLU A 75 -7.75 -2.08 -8.22
N LEU A 76 -6.71 -2.18 -7.39
CA LEU A 76 -5.33 -1.84 -7.75
C LEU A 76 -4.61 -3.02 -8.41
N ILE A 77 -5.03 -4.24 -8.08
CA ILE A 77 -4.56 -5.45 -8.75
C ILE A 77 -5.74 -6.20 -9.37
N SER A 78 -5.51 -6.80 -10.53
CA SER A 78 -6.44 -7.70 -11.20
C SER A 78 -6.03 -9.14 -10.90
N SER A 79 -7.02 -9.95 -10.51
CA SER A 79 -6.87 -11.39 -10.34
C SER A 79 -7.76 -12.18 -11.30
N LYS A 80 -8.31 -11.55 -12.34
CA LYS A 80 -9.33 -12.17 -13.22
C LYS A 80 -8.83 -13.42 -13.95
N THR A 81 -7.53 -13.52 -14.18
CA THR A 81 -6.87 -14.65 -14.87
C THR A 81 -6.40 -15.74 -13.93
N PHE A 82 -6.57 -15.58 -12.61
CA PHE A 82 -6.05 -16.49 -11.59
C PHE A 82 -7.13 -16.83 -10.57
N LEU A 83 -6.91 -17.88 -9.78
CA LEU A 83 -7.80 -18.28 -8.68
C LEU A 83 -7.27 -17.71 -7.36
N PRO A 84 -7.78 -16.57 -6.85
CA PRO A 84 -7.20 -15.93 -5.67
C PRO A 84 -7.23 -16.83 -4.43
N ALA A 85 -8.28 -17.64 -4.30
CA ALA A 85 -8.45 -18.58 -3.20
C ALA A 85 -7.28 -19.59 -3.08
N THR A 86 -6.61 -19.92 -4.18
CA THR A 86 -5.46 -20.85 -4.17
C THR A 86 -4.21 -20.21 -3.58
N PHE A 87 -4.04 -18.90 -3.76
CA PHE A 87 -2.81 -18.18 -3.40
C PHE A 87 -2.94 -17.34 -2.13
N LEU A 88 -4.15 -16.91 -1.75
CA LEU A 88 -4.40 -16.11 -0.54
C LEU A 88 -4.41 -16.96 0.74
N ARG A 89 -3.38 -17.79 0.91
CA ARG A 89 -3.16 -18.65 2.08
C ARG A 89 -1.66 -18.74 2.40
N PRO A 90 -1.28 -19.07 3.65
CA PRO A 90 0.11 -19.30 4.04
C PRO A 90 0.79 -20.29 3.09
N GLU A 91 2.11 -20.19 2.92
CA GLU A 91 2.95 -20.97 2.00
C GLU A 91 2.75 -20.71 0.50
N TYR A 92 1.60 -20.16 0.08
CA TYR A 92 1.29 -19.93 -1.34
C TYR A 92 1.30 -18.46 -1.75
N ILE A 93 1.13 -17.52 -0.81
CA ILE A 93 1.05 -16.09 -1.09
C ILE A 93 2.29 -15.54 -1.79
N ARG A 94 3.47 -16.11 -1.48
CA ARG A 94 4.75 -15.71 -2.09
C ARG A 94 4.74 -15.82 -3.61
N SER A 95 4.00 -16.80 -4.13
CA SER A 95 3.89 -17.11 -5.56
C SER A 95 2.62 -16.54 -6.19
N PHE A 96 1.92 -15.62 -5.51
CA PHE A 96 0.67 -15.05 -6.03
C PHE A 96 0.95 -14.22 -7.28
N PRO A 97 0.42 -14.60 -8.47
CA PRO A 97 0.59 -13.80 -9.67
C PRO A 97 -0.21 -12.50 -9.53
N ILE A 98 0.52 -11.39 -9.53
CA ILE A 98 -0.08 -10.06 -9.41
C ILE A 98 -0.04 -9.40 -10.78
N ILE A 99 -1.15 -8.76 -11.17
CA ILE A 99 -1.25 -7.89 -12.34
C ILE A 99 -1.75 -6.53 -11.86
N LEU A 100 -1.00 -5.45 -12.11
CA LEU A 100 -1.45 -4.11 -11.75
C LEU A 100 -2.52 -3.63 -12.73
N THR A 101 -3.56 -2.98 -12.22
CA THR A 101 -4.59 -2.37 -13.07
C THR A 101 -4.10 -1.05 -13.65
N THR A 102 -4.77 -0.57 -14.71
CA THR A 102 -4.54 0.76 -15.27
C THR A 102 -4.68 1.86 -14.22
N LYS A 103 -5.60 1.69 -13.27
CA LYS A 103 -5.80 2.59 -12.13
C LYS A 103 -4.56 2.65 -11.24
N ALA A 104 -3.97 1.52 -10.87
CA ALA A 104 -2.75 1.50 -10.08
C ALA A 104 -1.56 2.14 -10.83
N ILE A 105 -1.45 1.90 -12.14
CA ILE A 105 -0.39 2.51 -12.96
C ILE A 105 -0.57 4.04 -13.05
N ALA A 106 -1.80 4.54 -13.15
CA ALA A 106 -2.09 5.97 -13.16
C ALA A 106 -1.62 6.64 -11.85
N LEU A 107 -1.93 6.04 -10.69
CA LEU A 107 -1.48 6.53 -9.39
C LEU A 107 0.06 6.64 -9.30
N LEU A 108 0.78 5.67 -9.87
CA LEU A 108 2.25 5.69 -9.91
C LEU A 108 2.85 6.79 -10.79
N LYS A 109 2.11 7.21 -11.82
CA LYS A 109 2.52 8.29 -12.74
C LYS A 109 2.21 9.67 -12.16
N GLU A 110 1.05 9.83 -11.52
CA GLU A 110 0.67 11.08 -10.86
C GLU A 110 1.57 11.41 -9.66
N GLY A 111 1.98 10.41 -8.88
CA GLY A 111 2.97 10.62 -7.80
C GLY A 111 4.39 10.99 -8.27
N SER A 112 4.69 10.86 -9.57
CA SER A 112 6.00 11.23 -10.14
C SER A 112 6.07 12.66 -10.67
N THR A 113 4.96 13.40 -10.71
CA THR A 113 4.89 14.74 -11.30
C THR A 113 5.09 15.91 -10.32
N ASP A 114 5.29 15.66 -9.03
CA ASP A 114 5.45 16.73 -8.01
C ASP A 114 6.90 17.08 -7.65
N HIS A 115 7.89 16.66 -8.45
CA HIS A 115 9.28 17.12 -8.33
C HIS A 115 9.79 17.65 -9.67
N LYS A 116 9.36 18.87 -10.01
CA LYS A 116 10.06 19.74 -10.96
C LYS A 116 10.18 21.14 -10.41
#